data_AF-A0A4W6CVN5-F1
#
_entry.id   AF-A0A4W6CVN5-F1
#
_cell.length_a   1.000
_cell.length_b   1.000
_cell.length_c   1.000
_cell.angle_alpha   90.00
_cell.angle_beta   90.00
_cell.angle_gamma   90.00
#
_symmetry.space_group_name_H-M   'P 1'
#
loop_
_entity.id
_entity.type
_entity.pdbx_description
1 polymer ?
#
loop_
_entity_poly.entity_id
_entity_poly.type
_entity_poly.pdbx_seq_one_letter_code
_entity_poly.pdbx_strand_id
1 'polypeptide(L)'
;MLLNSQFIFPIINGCYWISVSETHIVEVQPGEEITLLCPNISKQESVTEWFRLISKTKISCVSSMYKSNDKASYCDGFQNRFEMSSNITAVFLKIKRVDFSDSGLYFCGFYINAHTVIANTIHLNVQETPDGITNLMTVVLGGLTVFLTIVIIVLAVEIRKLQTGTNLGSDDLNYAALSFQSKAKRKRRPPSERELETNVVYAATR
;
A
#
# COMPACT_ATOMS: atom_id res chain seq x y z
N MET A 1 34.86 -2.73 17.23
CA MET A 1 35.46 -1.93 16.15
C MET A 1 34.37 -1.72 15.12
N LEU A 2 33.77 -0.52 15.09
CA LEU A 2 32.68 -0.21 14.16
C LEU A 2 33.28 0.00 12.77
N LEU A 3 32.82 -0.76 11.77
CA LEU A 3 33.17 -0.56 10.37
C LEU A 3 32.32 0.59 9.82
N ASN A 4 32.88 1.80 9.84
CA ASN A 4 32.27 2.95 9.19
C ASN A 4 32.59 2.90 7.69
N SER A 5 31.63 2.48 6.87
CA SER A 5 31.75 2.53 5.42
C SER A 5 31.59 3.97 4.94
N GLN A 6 32.67 4.55 4.42
CA GLN A 6 32.68 5.90 3.84
C GLN A 6 32.44 5.81 2.33
N PHE A 7 31.36 6.44 1.86
CA PHE A 7 31.07 6.53 0.43
C PHE A 7 31.32 7.96 -0.07
N ILE A 8 32.05 8.09 -1.17
CA ILE A 8 32.32 9.37 -1.84
C ILE A 8 31.35 9.51 -3.01
N PHE A 9 30.45 10.49 -2.94
CA PHE A 9 29.56 10.85 -4.05
C PHE A 9 29.96 12.21 -4.61
N PRO A 10 30.32 12.31 -5.91
CA PRO A 10 30.58 13.59 -6.54
C PRO A 10 29.26 14.32 -6.82
N ILE A 11 28.97 15.36 -6.05
CA ILE A 11 27.90 16.33 -6.35
C ILE A 11 28.56 17.64 -6.79
N ILE A 12 27.91 18.32 -7.73
CA ILE A 12 28.44 19.35 -8.66
C ILE A 12 29.20 20.55 -8.00
N ASN A 13 29.21 20.68 -6.67
CA ASN A 13 30.00 21.73 -6.00
C ASN A 13 30.62 21.33 -4.64
N GLY A 14 30.97 20.06 -4.43
CA GLY A 14 31.79 19.66 -3.28
C GLY A 14 31.80 18.17 -2.93
N CYS A 15 32.92 17.69 -2.40
CA CYS A 15 33.02 16.35 -1.82
C CYS A 15 32.53 16.38 -0.36
N TYR A 16 31.33 15.85 -0.12
CA TYR A 16 30.83 15.61 1.23
C TYR A 16 31.07 14.15 1.64
N TRP A 17 31.58 13.93 2.85
CA TRP A 17 31.69 12.59 3.42
C TRP A 17 30.35 12.18 4.03
N ILE A 18 29.74 11.12 3.50
CA ILE A 18 28.61 10.44 4.15
C ILE A 18 29.19 9.22 4.87
N SER A 19 29.19 9.28 6.20
CA SER A 19 29.49 8.13 7.05
C SER A 19 28.22 7.29 7.22
N VAL A 20 28.17 6.13 6.59
CA VAL A 20 27.11 5.15 6.84
C VAL A 20 27.58 4.22 7.96
N SER A 21 26.89 4.25 9.10
CA SER A 21 27.08 3.26 10.15
C SER A 21 26.36 1.98 9.74
N GLU A 22 27.10 0.89 9.58
CA GLU A 22 26.53 -0.41 9.24
C GLU A 22 25.73 -0.95 10.45
N THR A 23 24.41 -0.99 10.32
CA THR A 23 23.53 -1.59 11.34
C THR A 23 23.40 -3.07 11.07
N HIS A 24 23.70 -3.92 12.05
CA HIS A 24 23.57 -5.35 11.89
C HIS A 24 22.08 -5.74 11.93
N ILE A 25 21.49 -6.03 10.77
CA ILE A 25 20.09 -6.47 10.66
C ILE A 25 20.04 -7.99 10.85
N VAL A 26 19.13 -8.43 11.73
CA VAL A 26 18.86 -9.84 12.01
C VAL A 26 17.38 -10.09 11.73
N GLU A 27 17.08 -11.01 10.83
CA GLU A 27 15.72 -11.34 10.44
C GLU A 27 15.28 -12.69 11.02
N VAL A 28 14.01 -12.81 11.40
CA VAL A 28 13.45 -13.97 12.10
C VAL A 28 11.93 -14.08 11.86
N GLN A 29 11.36 -15.28 11.88
CA GLN A 29 9.91 -15.47 11.79
C GLN A 29 9.24 -15.38 13.18
N PRO A 30 7.97 -14.96 13.26
CA PRO A 30 7.22 -14.97 14.53
C PRO A 30 7.13 -16.39 15.10
N GLY A 31 7.32 -16.52 16.41
CA GLY A 31 7.29 -17.78 17.14
C GLY A 31 8.63 -18.53 17.20
N GLU A 32 9.63 -18.16 16.40
CA GLU A 32 10.96 -18.76 16.45
C GLU A 32 11.77 -18.37 17.70
N GLU A 33 12.85 -19.12 17.93
CA GLU A 33 13.86 -18.85 18.96
C GLU A 33 15.12 -18.28 18.30
N ILE A 34 15.64 -17.16 18.80
CA ILE A 34 16.84 -16.52 18.25
C ILE A 34 17.82 -16.10 19.34
N THR A 35 19.10 -15.98 18.99
CA THR A 35 20.15 -15.48 19.90
C THR A 35 20.90 -14.33 19.25
N LEU A 36 20.79 -13.13 19.83
CA LEU A 36 21.54 -11.95 19.42
C LEU A 36 22.96 -12.03 19.99
N LEU A 37 23.96 -11.67 19.18
CA LEU A 37 25.39 -11.77 19.52
C LEU A 37 26.03 -10.39 19.62
N CYS A 38 26.67 -10.12 20.75
CA CYS A 38 27.50 -8.94 20.97
C CYS A 38 28.96 -9.35 21.22
N PRO A 39 29.94 -8.82 20.45
CA PRO A 39 31.35 -9.02 20.75
C PRO A 39 31.73 -8.44 22.12
N ASN A 40 32.45 -9.20 22.94
CA ASN A 40 33.00 -8.70 24.19
C ASN A 40 34.16 -7.74 23.90
N ILE A 41 33.99 -6.46 24.23
CA ILE A 41 35.02 -5.43 24.08
C ILE A 41 35.79 -5.17 25.38
N SER A 42 35.35 -5.74 26.50
CA SER A 42 36.00 -5.55 27.79
C SER A 42 37.19 -6.51 27.93
N LYS A 43 38.31 -5.98 28.43
CA LYS A 43 39.53 -6.76 28.72
C LYS A 43 39.52 -7.36 30.13
N GLN A 44 38.50 -7.04 30.93
CA GLN A 44 38.36 -7.41 32.33
C GLN A 44 36.91 -7.78 32.62
N GLU A 45 36.65 -8.38 33.77
CA GLU A 45 35.30 -8.61 34.27
C GLU A 45 34.59 -7.27 34.52
N SER A 46 33.44 -7.06 33.87
CA SER A 46 32.74 -5.78 33.86
C SER A 46 31.24 -6.00 33.73
N VAL A 47 30.45 -5.18 34.44
CA VAL A 47 28.99 -5.20 34.30
C VAL A 47 28.65 -5.00 32.83
N THR A 48 27.93 -5.96 32.29
CA THR A 48 27.52 -6.06 30.90
C THR A 48 26.01 -6.03 30.87
N GLU A 49 25.44 -5.20 30.01
CA GLU A 49 24.00 -4.94 29.97
C GLU A 49 23.48 -5.05 28.54
N TRP A 50 22.33 -5.70 28.38
CA TRP A 50 21.53 -5.61 27.17
C TRP A 50 20.45 -4.56 27.35
N PHE A 51 20.27 -3.74 26.33
CA PHE A 51 19.26 -2.71 26.25
C PHE A 51 18.41 -2.89 24.99
N ARG A 52 17.17 -2.37 25.05
CA ARG A 52 16.25 -2.30 23.92
C ARG A 52 15.69 -0.88 23.79
N LEU A 53 15.64 -0.36 22.55
CA LEU A 53 14.88 0.85 22.26
C LEU A 53 13.38 0.51 22.20
N ILE A 54 12.61 1.02 23.17
CA ILE A 54 11.15 0.79 23.24
C ILE A 54 10.39 1.93 22.56
N SER A 55 10.95 3.14 22.53
CA SER A 55 10.43 4.26 21.77
C SER A 55 11.56 5.17 21.29
N LYS A 56 11.28 6.12 20.38
CA LYS A 56 12.28 7.01 19.75
C LYS A 56 13.26 7.69 20.73
N THR A 57 12.89 7.86 21.99
CA THR A 57 13.72 8.48 23.04
C THR A 57 13.92 7.61 24.28
N LYS A 58 13.30 6.42 24.38
CA LYS A 58 13.36 5.56 25.57
C LYS A 58 14.09 4.25 25.29
N ILE A 59 15.30 4.18 25.81
CA ILE A 59 16.06 2.93 26.00
C ILE A 59 15.60 2.29 27.32
N SER A 60 15.42 0.97 27.32
CA SER A 60 15.17 0.16 28.52
C SER A 60 16.27 -0.87 28.67
N CYS A 61 16.66 -1.17 29.91
CA CYS A 61 17.37 -2.41 30.21
C CYS A 61 16.49 -3.62 29.85
N VAL A 62 17.14 -4.70 29.41
CA VAL A 62 16.59 -6.05 29.22
C VAL A 62 17.15 -6.97 30.31
N SER A 63 18.48 -7.04 30.40
CA SER A 63 19.19 -7.93 31.33
C SER A 63 20.61 -7.44 31.60
N SER A 64 21.19 -7.84 32.72
CA SER A 64 22.56 -7.51 33.11
C SER A 64 23.30 -8.68 33.77
N MET A 65 24.63 -8.68 33.67
CA MET A 65 25.52 -9.75 34.15
C MET A 65 26.90 -9.15 34.46
N TYR A 66 27.56 -9.56 35.56
CA TYR A 66 28.88 -9.02 35.93
C TYR A 66 30.05 -9.85 35.38
N LYS A 67 29.97 -11.17 35.45
CA LYS A 67 30.96 -12.12 34.89
C LYS A 67 30.27 -13.19 34.05
N SER A 68 31.00 -13.84 33.15
CA SER A 68 30.44 -14.88 32.27
C SER A 68 29.83 -16.09 32.98
N ASN A 69 30.25 -16.33 34.22
CA ASN A 69 29.77 -17.44 35.04
C ASN A 69 28.68 -17.01 36.03
N ASP A 70 28.32 -15.72 36.07
CA ASP A 70 27.29 -15.21 36.97
C ASP A 70 25.89 -15.44 36.39
N LYS A 71 24.91 -15.55 37.28
CA LYS A 71 23.50 -15.58 36.89
C LYS A 71 23.07 -14.19 36.41
N ALA A 72 22.51 -14.13 35.21
CA ALA A 72 21.91 -12.90 34.69
C ALA A 72 20.77 -12.38 35.58
N SER A 73 20.74 -11.07 35.76
CA SER A 73 19.58 -10.31 36.26
C SER A 73 18.76 -9.80 35.08
N TYR A 74 17.45 -9.64 35.26
CA TYR A 74 16.52 -9.22 34.20
C TYR A 74 15.68 -8.05 34.68
N CYS A 75 15.50 -7.07 33.81
CA CYS A 75 14.64 -5.92 34.05
C CYS A 75 13.17 -6.27 33.82
N ASP A 76 12.27 -5.47 34.40
CA ASP A 76 10.83 -5.76 34.46
C ASP A 76 10.21 -6.03 33.08
N GLY A 77 9.56 -7.19 32.96
CA GLY A 77 8.92 -7.67 31.74
C GLY A 77 9.78 -8.62 30.89
N PHE A 78 11.08 -8.78 31.20
CA PHE A 78 12.00 -9.58 30.39
C PHE A 78 12.31 -10.97 31.00
N GLN A 79 11.98 -11.21 32.28
CA GLN A 79 12.41 -12.37 33.09
C GLN A 79 12.13 -13.77 32.48
N ASN A 80 11.07 -13.94 31.68
CA ASN A 80 10.59 -15.26 31.24
C ASN A 80 10.90 -15.60 29.78
N ARG A 81 10.90 -14.61 28.88
CA ARG A 81 11.11 -14.81 27.43
C ARG A 81 12.55 -14.60 26.98
N PHE A 82 13.34 -13.89 27.77
CA PHE A 82 14.71 -13.52 27.47
C PHE A 82 15.67 -14.32 28.35
N GLU A 83 16.81 -14.70 27.79
CA GLU A 83 17.86 -15.42 28.50
C GLU A 83 19.22 -14.85 28.08
N MET A 84 19.98 -14.34 29.05
CA MET A 84 21.29 -13.77 28.82
C MET A 84 22.37 -14.76 29.27
N SER A 85 23.35 -14.97 28.40
CA SER A 85 24.55 -15.75 28.67
C SER A 85 25.77 -15.01 28.11
N SER A 86 26.98 -15.37 28.53
CA SER A 86 28.20 -14.86 27.89
C SER A 86 29.36 -15.84 28.04
N ASN A 87 30.40 -15.62 27.24
CA ASN A 87 31.67 -16.30 27.32
C ASN A 87 32.80 -15.27 27.21
N ILE A 88 34.04 -15.73 27.05
CA ILE A 88 35.22 -14.85 26.98
C ILE A 88 35.13 -13.85 25.80
N THR A 89 34.59 -14.27 24.64
CA THR A 89 34.64 -13.50 23.39
C THR A 89 33.34 -12.77 23.05
N ALA A 90 32.20 -13.19 23.61
CA ALA A 90 30.89 -12.65 23.25
C ALA A 90 29.86 -12.76 24.38
N VAL A 91 28.85 -11.91 24.27
CA VAL A 91 27.69 -11.80 25.15
C VAL A 91 26.46 -12.05 24.30
N PHE A 92 25.54 -12.86 24.79
CA PHE A 92 24.39 -13.35 24.05
C PHE A 92 23.09 -12.92 24.72
N LEU A 93 22.09 -12.57 23.91
CA LEU A 93 20.72 -12.39 24.36
C LEU A 93 19.81 -13.31 23.54
N LYS A 94 19.36 -14.38 24.18
CA LYS A 94 18.44 -15.35 23.61
C LYS A 94 16.99 -14.93 23.85
N ILE A 95 16.17 -14.98 22.81
CA ILE A 95 14.73 -14.69 22.83
C ILE A 95 14.03 -16.01 22.49
N LYS A 96 13.33 -16.61 23.46
CA LYS A 96 12.82 -18.00 23.38
C LYS A 96 11.63 -18.18 22.43
N ARG A 97 10.83 -17.12 22.28
CA ARG A 97 9.69 -17.08 21.39
C ARG A 97 9.48 -15.63 20.98
N VAL A 98 9.92 -15.32 19.77
CA VAL A 98 9.83 -13.99 19.17
C VAL A 98 8.38 -13.66 18.80
N ASP A 99 8.00 -12.41 19.00
CA ASP A 99 6.74 -11.82 18.54
C ASP A 99 7.01 -10.54 17.71
N PHE A 100 6.06 -10.07 16.91
CA PHE A 100 6.18 -8.81 16.18
C PHE A 100 6.50 -7.62 17.10
N SER A 101 6.02 -7.66 18.34
CA SER A 101 6.35 -6.66 19.37
C SER A 101 7.80 -6.72 19.88
N ASP A 102 8.63 -7.66 19.42
CA ASP A 102 10.08 -7.73 19.70
C ASP A 102 10.94 -7.03 18.65
N SER A 103 10.42 -6.70 17.46
CA SER A 103 11.15 -5.92 16.45
C SER A 103 11.73 -4.61 17.02
N GLY A 104 12.89 -4.20 16.53
CA GLY A 104 13.52 -2.92 16.88
C GLY A 104 15.02 -3.02 17.20
N LEU A 105 15.55 -1.96 17.82
CA LEU A 105 16.98 -1.84 18.10
C LEU A 105 17.34 -2.41 19.48
N TYR A 106 18.31 -3.31 19.49
CA TYR A 106 18.95 -3.88 20.66
C TYR A 106 20.40 -3.42 20.74
N PHE A 107 20.88 -3.13 21.93
CA PHE A 107 22.24 -2.68 22.20
C PHE A 107 22.85 -3.52 23.31
N CYS A 108 24.15 -3.76 23.23
CA CYS A 108 24.93 -4.26 24.36
C CYS A 108 25.89 -3.17 24.83
N GLY A 109 26.05 -3.04 26.15
CA GLY A 109 26.98 -2.11 26.78
C GLY A 109 27.83 -2.79 27.85
N PHE A 110 29.03 -2.23 28.08
CA PHE A 110 29.97 -2.67 29.10
C PHE A 110 30.36 -1.50 29.99
N TYR A 111 30.38 -1.71 31.31
CA TYR A 111 30.80 -0.71 32.27
C TYR A 111 32.34 -0.68 32.37
N ILE A 112 32.95 0.28 31.69
CA ILE A 112 34.41 0.42 31.54
C ILE A 112 34.81 1.82 32.02
N ASN A 113 35.80 1.92 32.90
CA ASN A 113 36.33 3.20 33.41
C ASN A 113 35.24 4.17 33.92
N ALA A 114 34.30 3.65 34.72
CA ALA A 114 33.14 4.37 35.26
C ALA A 114 32.06 4.82 34.25
N HIS A 115 32.13 4.39 32.98
CA HIS A 115 31.17 4.72 31.93
C HIS A 115 30.60 3.48 31.24
N THR A 116 29.32 3.51 30.85
CA THR A 116 28.73 2.47 30.00
C THR A 116 29.09 2.73 28.53
N VAL A 117 29.88 1.84 27.94
CA VAL A 117 30.30 1.89 26.54
C VAL A 117 29.44 0.94 25.72
N ILE A 118 28.67 1.48 24.77
CA ILE A 118 27.89 0.67 23.82
C ILE A 118 28.85 0.03 22.80
N ALA A 119 28.79 -1.30 22.68
CA ALA A 119 29.73 -2.08 21.88
C ALA A 119 29.20 -2.47 20.50
N ASN A 120 27.90 -2.80 20.42
CA ASN A 120 27.22 -3.19 19.19
C ASN A 120 25.75 -2.77 19.21
N THR A 121 25.19 -2.55 18.02
CA THR A 121 23.78 -2.23 17.78
C THR A 121 23.21 -3.21 16.77
N ILE A 122 22.11 -3.87 17.11
CA ILE A 122 21.46 -4.90 16.31
C ILE A 122 20.03 -4.46 16.03
N HIS A 123 19.61 -4.52 14.77
CA HIS A 123 18.23 -4.31 14.37
C HIS A 123 17.55 -5.67 14.18
N LEU A 124 16.70 -6.06 15.13
CA LEU A 124 15.88 -7.26 15.00
C LEU A 124 14.64 -6.92 14.17
N ASN A 125 14.47 -7.62 13.05
CA ASN A 125 13.33 -7.50 12.15
C ASN A 125 12.53 -8.81 12.15
N VAL A 126 11.34 -8.82 12.76
CA VAL A 126 10.43 -9.97 12.72
C VAL A 126 9.63 -9.87 11.43
N GLN A 127 9.87 -10.80 10.50
CA GLN A 127 9.22 -10.78 9.19
C GLN A 127 7.73 -11.10 9.32
N GLU A 128 6.88 -10.30 8.67
CA GLU A 128 5.46 -10.63 8.50
C GLU A 128 5.32 -11.76 7.48
N THR A 129 4.87 -12.92 7.95
CA THR A 129 4.35 -13.94 7.04
C THR A 129 3.11 -13.37 6.33
N PRO A 130 3.01 -13.47 4.99
CA PRO A 130 1.76 -13.16 4.31
C PRO A 130 0.74 -14.26 4.62
N ASP A 131 0.08 -14.11 5.77
CA ASP A 131 -0.89 -15.05 6.31
C ASP A 131 -2.00 -15.42 5.31
N GLY A 132 -2.61 -16.59 5.49
CA GLY A 132 -3.83 -16.94 4.75
C GLY A 132 -4.94 -15.88 4.88
N ILE A 133 -4.93 -15.11 5.97
CA ILE A 133 -5.88 -14.00 6.23
C ILE A 133 -5.57 -12.78 5.35
N THR A 134 -4.31 -12.35 5.20
CA THR A 134 -3.98 -11.20 4.34
C THR A 134 -4.22 -11.53 2.86
N ASN A 135 -3.93 -12.77 2.45
CA ASN A 135 -4.30 -13.29 1.14
C ASN A 135 -5.83 -13.29 0.93
N LEU A 136 -6.60 -13.82 1.89
CA LEU A 136 -8.07 -13.79 1.83
C LEU A 136 -8.62 -12.37 1.74
N MET A 137 -8.14 -11.45 2.57
CA MET A 137 -8.53 -10.04 2.56
C MET A 137 -8.22 -9.38 1.21
N THR A 138 -7.07 -9.69 0.62
CA THR A 138 -6.67 -9.18 -0.71
C THR A 138 -7.61 -9.71 -1.81
N VAL A 139 -7.96 -11.00 -1.77
CA VAL A 139 -8.91 -11.63 -2.72
C VAL A 139 -10.32 -11.06 -2.56
N VAL A 140 -10.80 -10.89 -1.33
CA VAL A 140 -12.13 -10.32 -1.04
C VAL A 140 -12.21 -8.85 -1.47
N LEU A 141 -11.18 -8.04 -1.16
CA LEU A 141 -11.12 -6.63 -1.55
C LEU A 141 -11.03 -6.47 -3.09
N GLY A 142 -10.23 -7.32 -3.74
CA GLY A 142 -10.15 -7.39 -5.21
C GLY A 142 -11.48 -7.80 -5.86
N GLY A 143 -12.13 -8.85 -5.34
CA GLY A 143 -13.44 -9.30 -5.85
C GLY A 143 -14.53 -8.25 -5.68
N LEU A 144 -14.59 -7.59 -4.52
CA LEU A 144 -15.57 -6.53 -4.23
C LEU A 144 -15.35 -5.29 -5.12
N THR A 145 -14.10 -4.86 -5.33
CA THR A 145 -13.80 -3.71 -6.20
C THR A 145 -14.11 -4.00 -7.67
N VAL A 146 -13.81 -5.21 -8.18
CA VAL A 146 -14.21 -5.64 -9.53
C VAL A 146 -15.74 -5.71 -9.67
N PHE A 147 -16.45 -6.26 -8.68
CA PHE A 147 -17.91 -6.31 -8.70
C PHE A 147 -18.55 -4.91 -8.73
N LEU A 148 -18.12 -4.02 -7.83
CA LEU A 148 -18.63 -2.64 -7.76
C LEU A 148 -18.34 -1.84 -9.04
N THR A 149 -17.16 -2.00 -9.65
CA THR A 149 -16.84 -1.32 -10.91
C THR A 149 -17.71 -1.81 -12.07
N ILE A 150 -17.99 -3.11 -12.15
CA ILE A 150 -18.94 -3.67 -13.14
C ILE A 150 -20.35 -3.07 -12.96
N VAL A 151 -20.85 -3.01 -11.72
CA VAL A 151 -22.17 -2.42 -11.42
C VAL A 151 -22.23 -0.95 -11.84
N ILE A 152 -21.19 -0.16 -11.54
CA ILE A 152 -21.10 1.26 -11.95
C ILE A 152 -21.10 1.40 -13.48
N ILE A 153 -20.38 0.53 -14.20
CA ILE A 153 -20.34 0.55 -15.68
C ILE A 153 -21.72 0.22 -16.27
N VAL A 154 -22.40 -0.80 -15.74
CA VAL A 154 -23.76 -1.16 -16.20
C VAL A 154 -24.73 0.00 -15.98
N LEU A 155 -24.75 0.59 -14.78
CA LEU A 155 -25.59 1.76 -14.47
C LEU A 155 -25.29 2.95 -15.38
N ALA A 156 -24.01 3.20 -15.69
CA ALA A 156 -23.62 4.28 -16.61
C ALA A 156 -24.11 4.04 -18.06
N VAL A 157 -24.14 2.79 -18.53
CA VAL A 157 -24.70 2.41 -19.84
C VAL A 157 -26.23 2.54 -19.84
N GLU A 158 -26.90 2.11 -18.77
CA GLU A 158 -28.35 2.24 -18.60
C GLU A 158 -28.79 3.72 -18.69
N ILE A 159 -28.11 4.60 -17.94
CA ILE A 159 -28.38 6.05 -17.93
C ILE A 159 -28.13 6.67 -19.31
N ARG A 160 -27.04 6.30 -20.00
CA ARG A 160 -26.75 6.80 -21.36
C ARG A 160 -27.80 6.35 -22.38
N LYS A 161 -28.30 5.11 -22.30
CA LYS A 161 -29.41 4.64 -23.12
C LYS A 161 -30.68 5.44 -22.86
N LEU A 162 -31.03 5.68 -21.59
CA LEU A 162 -32.20 6.47 -21.21
C LEU A 162 -32.12 7.90 -21.76
N GLN A 163 -30.96 8.56 -21.62
CA GLN A 163 -30.72 9.92 -22.15
C GLN A 163 -30.75 9.97 -23.69
N THR A 164 -30.31 8.92 -24.36
CA THR A 164 -30.39 8.82 -25.82
C THR A 164 -31.84 8.63 -26.29
N GLY A 165 -32.65 7.89 -25.53
CA GLY A 165 -34.09 7.76 -25.75
C GLY A 165 -34.85 9.09 -25.59
N THR A 166 -34.52 9.90 -24.58
CA THR A 166 -35.15 11.22 -24.40
C THR A 166 -34.74 12.23 -25.48
N ASN A 167 -33.49 12.16 -25.98
CA ASN A 167 -33.00 13.07 -27.03
C ASN A 167 -33.56 12.76 -28.43
N LEU A 168 -34.08 11.55 -28.66
CA LEU A 168 -34.79 11.16 -29.89
C LEU A 168 -36.33 11.26 -29.77
N GLY A 169 -36.85 11.52 -28.56
CA GLY A 169 -38.29 11.57 -28.28
C GLY A 169 -38.94 12.95 -28.42
N SER A 170 -38.21 13.98 -28.85
CA SER A 170 -38.72 15.36 -28.94
C SER A 170 -39.39 15.71 -30.28
N ASP A 171 -39.20 14.90 -31.33
CA ASP A 171 -39.55 15.25 -32.72
C ASP A 171 -40.82 14.58 -33.27
N ASP A 172 -41.53 13.76 -32.48
CA ASP A 172 -42.73 13.03 -32.96
C ASP A 172 -44.01 13.33 -32.15
N LEU A 173 -44.43 14.60 -32.16
CA LEU A 173 -45.76 15.01 -31.70
C LEU A 173 -46.81 14.79 -32.80
N ASN A 174 -47.37 13.58 -32.82
CA ASN A 174 -48.49 13.20 -33.69
C ASN A 174 -49.75 14.07 -33.43
N TYR A 175 -50.02 15.05 -34.28
CA TYR A 175 -51.26 15.84 -34.25
C TYR A 175 -52.41 15.06 -34.91
N ALA A 176 -53.32 14.53 -34.10
CA ALA A 176 -54.48 13.78 -34.57
C ALA A 176 -55.58 14.68 -35.16
N ALA A 177 -55.54 14.92 -36.48
CA ALA A 177 -56.61 15.58 -37.20
C ALA A 177 -57.74 14.59 -37.56
N LEU A 178 -58.94 14.77 -37.00
CA LEU A 178 -60.13 14.02 -37.41
C LEU A 178 -60.52 14.34 -38.87
N SER A 179 -60.68 13.32 -39.70
CA SER A 179 -61.31 13.44 -41.02
C SER A 179 -62.60 12.62 -41.08
N PHE A 180 -63.72 13.30 -41.35
CA PHE A 180 -65.02 12.65 -41.52
C PHE A 180 -65.16 12.10 -42.95
N GLN A 181 -65.39 10.78 -43.10
CA GLN A 181 -65.61 10.19 -44.41
C GLN A 181 -67.03 10.42 -44.94
N SER A 182 -67.17 11.26 -45.97
CA SER A 182 -68.35 11.27 -46.85
C SER A 182 -68.15 10.35 -48.06
N LYS A 183 -68.65 9.12 -47.98
CA LYS A 183 -68.64 8.19 -49.13
C LYS A 183 -69.82 8.48 -50.08
N ALA A 184 -69.55 8.80 -51.35
CA ALA A 184 -70.32 8.27 -52.50
C ALA A 184 -69.75 8.58 -53.89
N LYS A 185 -69.59 7.52 -54.70
CA LYS A 185 -69.91 7.40 -56.14
C LYS A 185 -69.32 8.40 -57.19
N ARG A 186 -68.48 7.85 -58.10
CA ARG A 186 -68.82 7.48 -59.52
C ARG A 186 -67.77 7.93 -60.59
N LYS A 187 -67.15 6.92 -61.22
CA LYS A 187 -66.58 6.84 -62.59
C LYS A 187 -66.37 8.16 -63.41
N ARG A 188 -65.10 8.46 -63.76
CA ARG A 188 -64.60 8.51 -65.17
C ARG A 188 -63.06 8.71 -65.26
N ARG A 189 -62.50 8.40 -66.44
CA ARG A 189 -61.08 8.44 -66.90
C ARG A 189 -61.13 8.66 -68.44
N PRO A 190 -60.10 9.17 -69.14
CA PRO A 190 -59.13 10.27 -68.89
C PRO A 190 -59.49 11.46 -69.85
N PRO A 191 -58.60 12.26 -70.54
CA PRO A 191 -57.32 11.94 -71.20
C PRO A 191 -56.13 12.90 -70.92
N SER A 192 -54.99 12.59 -71.55
CA SER A 192 -53.80 13.43 -71.73
C SER A 192 -53.94 14.39 -72.93
N GLU A 193 -53.12 15.45 -72.99
CA GLU A 193 -52.07 15.67 -74.02
C GLU A 193 -51.64 17.17 -74.14
N ARG A 194 -50.50 17.37 -74.80
CA ARG A 194 -49.56 18.48 -74.94
C ARG A 194 -50.10 19.85 -75.39
N GLU A 195 -49.26 20.85 -75.08
CA GLU A 195 -48.91 22.07 -75.84
C GLU A 195 -49.71 22.42 -77.11
N LEU A 196 -50.24 23.65 -77.16
CA LEU A 196 -49.78 24.65 -78.15
C LEU A 196 -50.19 26.07 -77.69
N GLU A 197 -49.29 27.06 -77.81
CA GLU A 197 -49.67 28.48 -77.78
C GLU A 197 -50.44 28.87 -79.06
N THR A 198 -51.35 29.84 -78.97
CA THR A 198 -51.62 30.75 -80.10
C THR A 198 -52.22 32.06 -79.61
N ASN A 199 -51.58 33.17 -79.99
CA ASN A 199 -52.06 34.54 -79.76
C ASN A 199 -52.87 35.07 -80.97
N VAL A 200 -53.46 36.27 -80.81
CA VAL A 200 -54.15 37.11 -81.84
C VAL A 200 -55.58 36.60 -82.18
N VAL A 201 -56.73 37.24 -81.85
CA VAL A 201 -57.25 38.62 -82.13
C VAL A 201 -57.66 38.76 -83.62
N TYR A 202 -58.76 39.37 -84.08
CA TYR A 202 -59.61 40.50 -83.62
C TYR A 202 -61.11 40.32 -84.01
N ALA A 203 -61.99 41.12 -83.38
CA ALA A 203 -63.24 41.71 -83.91
C ALA A 203 -64.50 40.84 -84.16
N ALA A 204 -65.65 41.43 -83.79
CA ALA A 204 -66.97 41.12 -84.34
C ALA A 204 -67.73 42.44 -84.56
N THR A 205 -68.27 42.64 -85.76
CA THR A 205 -69.05 43.82 -86.15
C THR A 205 -70.44 43.40 -86.59
N ARG A 206 -71.48 43.98 -85.99
CA ARG A 206 -72.70 44.38 -86.71
C ARG A 206 -73.45 45.45 -85.92
#